data_AF-A0A2N5AFT0-F1
#
_entry.id   AF-A0A2N5AFT0-F1
#
_cell.length_a   1.000
_cell.length_b   1.000
_cell.length_c   1.000
_cell.angle_alpha   90.00
_cell.angle_beta   90.00
_cell.angle_gamma   90.00
#
_symmetry.space_group_name_H-M   'P 1'
#
loop_
_entity.id
_entity.type
_entity.pdbx_description
1 polymer ?
#
loop_
_entity_poly.entity_id
_entity_poly.type
_entity_poly.pdbx_seq_one_letter_code
_entity_poly.pdbx_strand_id
1 'polypeptide(L)' 'AMGEEKYSGILGALHGRYINCLVTNRETAELLLK' A
#
# COMPACT_ATOMS: atom_id res chain seq x y z
N ALA A 1 2.01 6.71 -0.99
CA ALA A 1 0.61 6.74 -1.46
C ALA A 1 -0.30 6.32 -0.31
N MET A 2 -1.52 6.83 -0.21
CA MET A 2 -2.42 6.57 0.92
C MET A 2 -3.89 6.68 0.48
N GLY A 3 -4.81 6.13 1.28
CA GLY A 3 -6.25 6.11 1.04
C GLY A 3 -6.76 4.70 0.67
N GLU A 4 -7.97 4.38 1.13
CA GLU A 4 -8.63 3.08 0.88
C GLU A 4 -8.84 2.84 -0.62
N GLU A 5 -9.14 3.89 -1.37
CA GLU A 5 -9.32 3.85 -2.83
C GLU A 5 -8.04 3.43 -3.58
N LYS A 6 -6.87 3.56 -2.94
CA LYS A 6 -5.57 3.17 -3.50
C LYS A 6 -5.06 1.83 -2.99
N TYR A 7 -5.80 1.14 -2.11
CA TYR A 7 -5.37 -0.10 -1.47
C TYR A 7 -4.92 -1.16 -2.49
N SER A 8 -5.78 -1.48 -3.47
CA SER A 8 -5.50 -2.50 -4.48
C SER A 8 -4.27 -2.17 -5.33
N GLY A 9 -4.11 -0.89 -5.69
CA GLY A 9 -2.96 -0.41 -6.47
C GLY A 9 -1.65 -0.50 -5.69
N ILE A 10 -1.65 -0.10 -4.41
CA ILE A 10 -0.48 -0.17 -3.54
C ILE A 10 -0.08 -1.63 -3.30
N LEU A 11 -1.05 -2.49 -2.99
CA LEU A 11 -0.82 -3.92 -2.74
C LEU A 11 -0.27 -4.61 -3.99
N GLY A 12 -0.84 -4.32 -5.16
CA GLY A 12 -0.34 -4.82 -6.44
C GLY A 12 1.10 -4.37 -6.73
N ALA A 13 1.44 -3.11 -6.41
CA ALA A 13 2.79 -2.59 -6.61
C ALA A 13 3.85 -3.28 -5.73
N LEU A 14 3.49 -3.58 -4.47
CA LEU A 14 4.34 -4.31 -3.52
C LEU A 14 4.51 -5.78 -3.94
N HIS A 15 3.42 -6.49 -4.25
CA HIS A 15 3.49 -7.90 -4.67
C HIS A 15 4.21 -8.08 -6.02
N GLY A 16 3.99 -7.16 -6.96
CA GLY A 16 4.69 -7.12 -8.24
C GLY A 16 6.16 -6.70 -8.15
N ARG A 17 6.63 -6.28 -6.96
CA ARG A 17 7.97 -5.74 -6.71
C ARG A 17 8.35 -4.54 -7.60
N TYR A 18 7.35 -3.78 -8.06
CA TYR A 18 7.58 -2.52 -8.79
C TYR A 18 8.12 -1.43 -7.86
N ILE A 19 7.82 -1.54 -6.56
CA ILE A 19 8.41 -0.75 -5.48
C ILE A 19 8.94 -1.69 -4.39
N ASN A 20 9.98 -1.25 -3.68
CA ASN A 20 10.56 -1.96 -2.54
C ASN A 20 10.48 -1.17 -1.22
N CYS A 21 10.09 0.10 -1.27
CA CYS A 21 9.88 0.98 -0.14
C CYS A 21 8.56 1.73 -0.31
N LEU A 22 7.82 1.92 0.78
CA LEU A 22 6.56 2.66 0.78
C LEU A 22 6.50 3.62 1.96
N VAL A 23 6.31 4.90 1.66
CA VAL A 23 5.88 5.91 2.64
C VAL A 23 4.35 6.09 2.52
N THR A 24 3.64 5.87 3.63
CA THR A 24 2.18 5.94 3.71
C THR A 24 1.72 6.38 5.10
N ASN A 25 0.41 6.60 5.28
CA ASN A 25 -0.18 6.96 6.55
C ASN A 25 -0.56 5.72 7.39
N ARG A 26 -0.89 5.94 8.66
CA ARG A 26 -1.26 4.87 9.60
C ARG A 26 -2.45 4.04 9.11
N GLU A 27 -3.52 4.68 8.64
CA GLU A 27 -4.74 3.96 8.20
C GLU A 27 -4.47 3.02 7.03
N THR A 28 -3.73 3.47 6.02
CA THR A 28 -3.38 2.63 4.87
C THR A 28 -2.43 1.51 5.28
N ALA A 29 -1.49 1.78 6.19
CA ALA A 29 -0.60 0.75 6.72
C ALA A 29 -1.37 -0.33 7.48
N GLU A 30 -2.36 0.04 8.30
CA GLU A 30 -3.23 -0.91 9.00
C GLU A 30 -4.07 -1.75 8.04
N LEU A 31 -4.57 -1.16 6.94
CA LEU A 31 -5.27 -1.91 5.90
C LEU A 31 -4.37 -2.93 5.20
N LEU A 32 -3.10 -2.57 4.92
CA LEU A 32 -2.12 -3.45 4.27
C LEU A 32 -1.65 -4.63 5.13
N LEU A 33 -1.90 -4.60 6.44
CA LEU A 33 -1.53 -5.67 7.38
C LEU A 33 -2.66 -6.68 7.64
N LYS A 34 -3.85 -6.47 7.10
CA LYS A 34 -4.97 -7.43 7.17
C LYS A 34 -4.82 -8.51 6.10
#